data_AF-X5M7E4-F1
#
_entry.id   AF-X5M7E4-F1
#
_cell.length_a   1.000
_cell.length_b   1.000
_cell.length_c   1.000
_cell.angle_alpha   90.00
_cell.angle_beta   90.00
_cell.angle_gamma   90.00
#
_symmetry.space_group_name_H-M   'P 1'
#
loop_
_entity.id
_entity.type
_entity.pdbx_description
1 polymer ?
#
loop_
_entity_poly.entity_id
_entity_poly.type
_entity_poly.pdbx_seq_one_letter_code
_entity_poly.pdbx_strand_id
1 'polypeptide(L)'
;MWLIQCKFYKADHQISKKDIDSFIAESGKKIFKYRLLVDSTEVELSDNVNAMIKGQAIPIYRIDLRHMENSRIDWQTYATKKEVVLKSIKKPLPHQEPTMRPRAWIKAFSALAVASFK
;
A
#
# COMPACT_ATOMS: atom_id res chain seq x y z
N MET A 1 14.43 4.42 -9.80
CA MET A 1 13.28 4.21 -10.71
C MET A 1 12.36 3.14 -10.13
N TRP A 2 11.05 3.24 -10.40
CA TRP A 2 10.06 2.20 -10.08
C TRP A 2 9.80 1.33 -11.31
N LEU A 3 9.64 0.02 -11.12
CA LEU A 3 9.01 -0.85 -12.11
C LEU A 3 7.61 -1.20 -11.60
N ILE A 4 6.59 -0.96 -12.43
CA ILE A 4 5.19 -1.18 -12.08
C ILE A 4 4.62 -2.20 -13.05
N GLN A 5 3.93 -3.22 -12.53
CA GLN A 5 3.21 -4.18 -13.36
C GLN A 5 1.77 -4.33 -12.86
N CYS A 6 0.83 -4.28 -13.80
CA CYS A 6 -0.58 -4.51 -13.55
C CYS A 6 -0.98 -5.88 -14.12
N LYS A 7 -1.59 -6.74 -13.30
CA LYS A 7 -2.04 -8.08 -13.67
C LYS A 7 -3.53 -8.22 -13.38
N PHE A 8 -4.31 -8.56 -14.40
CA PHE A 8 -5.76 -8.73 -14.27
C PHE A 8 -6.10 -10.21 -14.35
N TYR A 9 -6.50 -10.76 -13.21
CA TYR A 9 -6.99 -12.13 -13.07
C TYR A 9 -8.34 -12.13 -12.35
N LYS A 10 -8.98 -13.29 -12.27
CA LYS A 10 -10.20 -13.45 -11.47
C LYS A 10 -9.91 -13.23 -9.98
N ALA A 11 -10.91 -12.78 -9.22
CA ALA A 11 -10.76 -12.48 -7.80
C ALA A 11 -10.25 -13.68 -6.97
N ASP A 12 -10.65 -14.90 -7.34
CA ASP A 12 -10.29 -16.17 -6.70
C ASP A 12 -8.95 -16.77 -7.18
N HIS A 13 -8.31 -16.14 -8.17
CA HIS A 13 -7.04 -16.62 -8.70
C HIS A 13 -5.89 -16.30 -7.76
N GLN A 14 -5.07 -17.30 -7.42
CA GLN A 14 -3.84 -17.10 -6.67
C GLN A 14 -2.66 -16.88 -7.63
N ILE A 15 -2.02 -15.72 -7.51
CA ILE A 15 -0.82 -15.39 -8.28
C ILE A 15 0.29 -16.40 -7.99
N SER A 16 0.80 -17.01 -9.07
CA SER A 16 1.84 -18.02 -9.01
C SER A 16 3.22 -17.42 -9.29
N LYS A 17 4.27 -18.19 -9.02
CA LYS A 17 5.65 -17.81 -9.33
C LYS A 17 5.83 -17.49 -10.83
N LYS A 18 5.19 -18.26 -11.71
CA LYS A 18 5.28 -18.07 -13.17
C LYS A 18 4.77 -16.70 -13.63
N ASP A 19 3.80 -16.12 -12.91
CA ASP A 19 3.20 -14.84 -13.28
C ASP A 19 4.14 -13.65 -13.02
N ILE A 20 5.06 -13.80 -12.06
CA ILE A 20 5.93 -12.74 -11.55
C ILE A 20 7.42 -12.95 -11.85
N ASP A 21 7.84 -14.15 -12.28
CA ASP A 21 9.24 -14.47 -12.59
C ASP A 21 9.82 -13.50 -13.64
N SER A 22 9.10 -13.25 -14.73
CA SER A 22 9.52 -12.30 -15.78
C SER A 22 9.66 -10.87 -15.25
N PHE A 23 8.77 -10.45 -14.34
CA PHE A 23 8.80 -9.12 -13.73
C PHE A 23 10.02 -8.94 -12.83
N ILE A 24 10.36 -9.97 -12.05
CA ILE A 24 11.56 -9.96 -11.20
C ILE A 24 12.83 -9.94 -12.04
N ALA A 25 12.87 -10.74 -13.12
CA ALA A 25 14.01 -10.79 -14.03
C ALA A 25 14.25 -9.43 -14.71
N GLU A 26 13.19 -8.80 -15.24
CA GLU A 26 13.30 -7.52 -15.94
C GLU A 26 13.71 -6.37 -15.01
N SER A 27 13.19 -6.38 -13.78
CA SER A 27 13.54 -5.40 -12.75
C SER A 27 14.89 -5.63 -12.08
N GLY A 28 15.65 -6.67 -12.45
CA GLY A 28 16.99 -6.94 -11.90
C GLY A 28 18.05 -5.89 -12.27
N LYS A 29 17.74 -4.96 -13.19
CA LYS A 29 18.65 -3.89 -13.61
C LYS A 29 18.86 -2.88 -12.47
N LYS A 30 20.11 -2.42 -12.29
CA LYS A 30 20.52 -1.48 -11.21
C LYS A 30 19.74 -0.16 -11.14
N ILE A 31 19.08 0.23 -12.23
CA ILE A 31 18.26 1.44 -12.34
C ILE A 31 16.98 1.37 -11.49
N PHE A 32 16.46 0.16 -11.25
CA PHE A 32 15.26 -0.04 -10.46
C PHE A 32 15.60 -0.18 -8.98
N LYS A 33 14.84 0.53 -8.14
CA LYS A 33 15.01 0.54 -6.68
C LYS A 33 13.79 0.01 -5.93
N TYR A 34 12.65 0.00 -6.60
CA TYR A 34 11.38 -0.44 -6.05
C TYR A 34 10.56 -1.13 -7.13
N ARG A 35 9.77 -2.11 -6.72
CA ARG A 35 8.84 -2.87 -7.57
C ARG A 35 7.44 -2.73 -7.01
N LEU A 36 6.47 -2.48 -7.88
CA LEU A 36 5.06 -2.42 -7.51
C LEU A 36 4.28 -3.41 -8.38
N LEU A 37 3.71 -4.42 -7.75
CA LEU A 37 2.73 -5.33 -8.33
C LEU A 37 1.34 -4.80 -8.01
N VAL A 38 0.54 -4.61 -9.04
CA VAL A 38 -0.87 -4.24 -8.92
C VAL A 38 -1.69 -5.37 -9.52
N ASP A 39 -2.68 -5.88 -8.79
CA ASP A 39 -3.52 -6.97 -9.27
C ASP A 39 -4.99 -6.87 -8.84
N SER A 40 -5.85 -7.56 -9.59
CA SER A 40 -7.30 -7.62 -9.35
C SER A 40 -7.74 -8.87 -8.57
N THR A 41 -6.82 -9.55 -7.89
CA THR A 41 -7.15 -10.73 -7.10
C THR A 41 -7.42 -10.33 -5.65
N GLU A 42 -8.20 -11.14 -4.94
CA GLU A 42 -8.49 -10.95 -3.51
C GLU A 42 -7.76 -11.98 -2.64
N VAL A 43 -7.13 -12.97 -3.26
CA VAL A 43 -6.45 -14.06 -2.56
C VAL A 43 -5.00 -13.66 -2.22
N GLU A 44 -4.53 -14.17 -1.08
CA GLU A 44 -3.13 -14.05 -0.69
C GLU A 44 -2.21 -14.72 -1.72
N LEU A 45 -1.02 -14.15 -1.88
CA LEU A 45 0.01 -14.78 -2.71
C LEU A 45 0.33 -16.17 -2.16
N SER A 46 0.68 -17.11 -3.05
CA SER A 46 1.13 -18.43 -2.62
C SER A 46 2.38 -18.34 -1.74
N ASP A 47 2.58 -19.29 -0.84
CA ASP A 47 3.74 -19.31 0.07
C ASP A 47 5.08 -19.25 -0.69
N ASN A 48 5.15 -19.90 -1.85
CA ASN A 48 6.31 -19.86 -2.73
C ASN A 48 6.64 -18.45 -3.21
N VAL A 49 5.59 -17.69 -3.56
CA VAL A 49 5.73 -16.29 -3.99
C VAL A 49 6.13 -15.41 -2.81
N ASN A 50 5.49 -15.58 -1.65
CA ASN A 50 5.82 -14.83 -0.44
C ASN A 50 7.27 -15.06 0.00
N ALA A 51 7.73 -16.32 -0.01
CA ALA A 51 9.11 -16.67 0.30
C ALA A 51 10.09 -16.05 -0.69
N MET A 52 9.78 -16.10 -1.99
CA MET A 52 10.60 -15.48 -3.02
C MET A 52 10.70 -13.96 -2.84
N ILE A 53 9.60 -13.27 -2.58
CA ILE A 53 9.56 -11.81 -2.39
C ILE A 53 10.40 -11.38 -1.19
N LYS A 54 10.30 -12.10 -0.06
CA LYS A 54 11.04 -11.78 1.17
C LYS A 54 12.57 -11.81 1.00
N GLY A 55 13.08 -12.66 0.10
CA GLY A 55 14.51 -12.83 -0.15
C GLY A 55 15.12 -11.88 -1.20
N GLN A 56 14.35 -10.97 -1.78
CA GLN A 56 14.84 -10.10 -2.85
C GLN A 56 15.59 -8.87 -2.31
N ALA A 57 16.70 -8.51 -2.96
CA ALA A 57 17.43 -7.28 -2.64
C ALA A 57 16.63 -6.00 -3.00
N ILE A 58 15.80 -6.07 -4.03
CA ILE A 58 14.87 -5.00 -4.42
C ILE A 58 13.48 -5.36 -3.90
N PRO A 59 12.89 -4.56 -2.98
CA PRO A 59 11.61 -4.88 -2.38
C PRO A 59 10.47 -4.82 -3.39
N ILE A 60 9.47 -5.70 -3.19
CA ILE A 60 8.25 -5.78 -3.99
C ILE A 60 7.08 -5.41 -3.10
N TYR A 61 6.32 -4.39 -3.52
CA TYR A 61 5.07 -3.99 -2.92
C TYR A 61 3.90 -4.52 -3.74
N ARG A 62 2.79 -4.87 -3.09
CA ARG A 62 1.57 -5.34 -3.72
C ARG A 62 0.41 -4.39 -3.41
N ILE A 63 -0.37 -4.05 -4.41
CA ILE A 63 -1.70 -3.44 -4.29
C ILE A 63 -2.68 -4.42 -4.93
N ASP A 64 -3.48 -5.08 -4.10
CA ASP A 64 -4.54 -5.99 -4.54
C ASP A 64 -5.89 -5.27 -4.66
N LEU A 65 -6.94 -6.01 -4.97
CA LEU A 65 -8.29 -5.46 -5.12
C LEU A 65 -8.81 -4.83 -3.82
N ARG A 66 -8.51 -5.43 -2.66
CA ARG A 66 -8.93 -4.92 -1.34
C ARG A 66 -8.31 -3.55 -1.05
N HIS A 67 -7.05 -3.35 -1.44
CA HIS A 67 -6.39 -2.05 -1.32
C HIS A 67 -7.06 -1.00 -2.21
N MET A 68 -7.49 -1.38 -3.42
CA MET A 68 -8.23 -0.48 -4.30
C MET A 68 -9.58 -0.12 -3.72
N GLU A 69 -10.37 -1.08 -3.25
CA GLU A 69 -11.68 -0.84 -2.62
C GLU A 69 -11.59 0.10 -1.41
N ASN A 70 -10.57 -0.10 -0.57
CA ASN A 70 -10.31 0.73 0.60
C ASN A 70 -9.61 2.05 0.28
N SER A 71 -9.30 2.30 -0.99
CA SER A 71 -8.71 3.56 -1.40
C SER A 71 -9.69 4.72 -1.20
N ARG A 72 -9.11 5.93 -1.18
CA ARG A 72 -9.89 7.16 -1.11
C ARG A 72 -10.63 7.47 -2.39
N ILE A 73 -10.47 6.71 -3.46
CA ILE A 73 -11.18 6.95 -4.71
C ILE A 73 -12.66 6.60 -4.51
N ASP A 74 -13.53 7.47 -4.99
CA ASP A 74 -14.96 7.19 -5.13
C ASP A 74 -15.19 6.39 -6.41
N TRP A 75 -15.12 5.06 -6.29
CA TRP A 75 -15.31 4.13 -7.39
C TRP A 75 -16.73 4.17 -7.97
N GLN A 76 -17.74 4.55 -7.17
CA GLN A 76 -19.12 4.67 -7.64
C GLN A 76 -19.25 5.85 -8.60
N THR A 77 -18.71 7.01 -8.23
CA THR A 77 -18.66 8.18 -9.12
C THR A 77 -17.81 7.88 -10.37
N TYR A 78 -16.69 7.19 -10.23
CA TYR A 78 -15.85 6.80 -11.37
C TYR A 78 -16.59 5.85 -12.33
N ALA A 79 -17.35 4.88 -11.83
CA ALA A 79 -18.08 3.93 -12.67
C ALA A 79 -19.12 4.64 -13.57
N THR A 80 -19.82 5.64 -13.02
CA THR A 80 -20.88 6.37 -13.74
C THR A 80 -20.35 7.50 -14.61
N LYS A 81 -19.43 8.33 -14.09
CA LYS A 81 -18.98 9.57 -14.74
C LYS A 81 -17.59 9.50 -15.37
N LYS A 82 -16.83 8.43 -15.10
CA LYS A 82 -15.41 8.27 -15.49
C LYS A 82 -14.48 9.36 -14.92
N GLU A 83 -14.93 10.07 -13.89
CA GLU A 83 -14.15 11.09 -13.19
C GLU A 83 -13.54 10.50 -11.92
N VAL A 84 -12.25 10.79 -11.67
CA VAL A 84 -11.57 10.35 -10.44
C VAL A 84 -11.84 11.39 -9.34
N VAL A 85 -12.80 11.08 -8.48
CA VAL A 85 -13.12 11.91 -7.31
C VAL A 85 -12.59 11.23 -6.05
N LEU A 86 -11.97 12.00 -5.15
CA LEU A 86 -11.49 11.51 -3.87
C LEU A 86 -12.54 11.75 -2.79
N LYS A 87 -12.82 10.70 -2.00
CA LYS A 87 -13.57 10.77 -0.75
C LYS A 87 -12.94 11.83 0.17
N SER A 88 -13.81 12.56 0.85
CA SER A 88 -13.41 13.60 1.80
C SER A 88 -12.53 13.02 2.91
N ILE A 89 -11.57 13.82 3.38
CA ILE A 89 -10.75 13.45 4.54
C ILE A 89 -11.64 13.52 5.77
N LYS A 90 -11.58 12.50 6.64
CA LYS A 90 -12.29 12.53 7.93
C LYS A 90 -11.86 13.77 8.70
N LYS A 91 -12.82 14.63 9.02
CA LYS A 91 -12.59 15.76 9.92
C LYS A 91 -12.60 15.23 11.36
N PRO A 92 -11.69 15.70 12.23
CA PRO A 92 -11.70 15.31 13.63
C PRO A 92 -13.03 15.72 14.26
N LEU A 93 -13.60 14.83 15.08
CA LEU A 93 -14.77 15.16 15.89
C LEU A 93 -14.36 16.07 17.06
N PRO A 94 -15.29 16.84 17.67
CA PRO A 94 -14.97 17.79 18.74
C PRO A 94 -14.18 17.19 19.91
N HIS A 95 -14.43 15.93 20.26
CA HIS A 95 -13.70 15.22 21.31
C HIS A 95 -12.28 14.77 20.90
N GLN A 96 -11.98 14.70 19.60
CA GLN A 96 -10.66 14.35 19.05
C GLN A 96 -9.76 15.57 18.83
N GLU A 97 -10.34 16.76 18.76
CA GLU A 97 -9.62 18.04 18.62
C GLU A 97 -8.55 18.32 19.70
N PRO A 98 -8.81 18.13 21.01
CA PRO A 98 -7.80 18.43 22.04
C PRO A 98 -6.56 17.54 21.88
N THR A 99 -6.76 16.28 21.47
CA THR A 99 -5.69 15.34 21.22
C THR A 99 -4.96 15.68 19.93
N MET A 100 -5.65 15.94 18.80
CA MET A 100 -4.99 16.11 17.49
C MET A 100 -4.25 17.45 17.27
N ARG A 101 -4.30 18.41 18.21
CA ARG A 101 -3.47 19.63 18.10
C ARG A 101 -1.99 19.21 18.13
N PRO A 102 -1.16 19.60 17.13
CA PRO A 102 0.27 19.26 17.10
C PRO A 102 1.00 19.61 18.41
N ARG A 103 0.58 20.70 19.06
CA ARG A 103 1.13 21.15 20.34
C ARG A 103 0.89 20.20 21.52
N ALA A 104 -0.21 19.43 21.53
CA ALA A 104 -0.51 18.51 22.62
C ALA A 104 0.34 17.24 22.53
N TRP A 105 0.46 16.64 21.33
CA TRP A 105 1.34 15.49 21.09
C TRP A 105 2.81 15.84 21.30
N ILE A 106 3.28 16.97 20.74
CA ILE A 106 4.68 17.38 20.90
C ILE A 106 5.01 17.61 22.37
N LYS A 107 4.11 18.24 23.15
CA LYS A 107 4.30 18.42 24.61
C LYS A 107 4.29 17.10 25.38
N ALA A 108 3.37 16.19 25.05
CA ALA A 108 3.28 14.88 25.70
C ALA A 108 4.54 14.03 25.41
N PHE A 109 4.99 14.01 24.16
CA PHE A 109 6.20 13.29 23.75
C PHE A 109 7.47 13.92 24.35
N SER A 110 7.56 15.25 24.40
CA SER A 110 8.69 15.93 25.06
C SER A 110 8.71 15.69 26.57
N ALA A 111 7.55 15.65 27.24
CA ALA A 111 7.46 15.39 28.67
C ALA A 111 7.88 13.94 29.01
N LEU A 112 7.50 12.97 28.18
CA LEU A 112 7.94 11.57 28.31
C LEU A 112 9.44 11.40 28.03
N ALA A 113 9.99 12.09 27.02
CA ALA A 113 11.43 12.03 26.71
C ALA A 113 12.29 12.63 27.84
N VAL A 114 11.82 13.68 28.52
CA VAL A 114 12.52 14.28 29.66
C VAL A 114 12.40 13.42 30.93
N ALA A 115 11.28 12.70 31.11
CA ALA A 115 11.08 11.82 32.27
C ALA A 115 11.88 10.52 32.21
N SER A 116 12.29 10.07 31.01
CA SER A 116 13.03 8.81 30.83
C SER A 116 14.55 8.95 30.91
N PHE A 117 15.07 10.14 31.24
CA PHE A 117 16.51 10.46 31.30
C PHE A 117 16.99 10.90 32.71
N LYS A 118 16.28 10.52 33.77
CA LYS A 118 16.74 10.61 35.16
C LYS A 118 16.84 9.24 35.80
#